data_AF-A0A936LZE9-F1
#
_entry.id   AF-A0A936LZE9-F1
#
_cell.length_a   1.000
_cell.length_b   1.000
_cell.length_c   1.000
_cell.angle_alpha   90.00
_cell.angle_beta   90.00
_cell.angle_gamma   90.00
#
_symmetry.space_group_name_H-M   'P 1'
#
loop_
_entity.id
_entity.type
_entity.pdbx_description
1 polymer ?
#
loop_
_entity_poly.entity_id
_entity_poly.type
_entity_poly.pdbx_seq_one_letter_code
_entity_poly.pdbx_strand_id
1 'polypeptide(L)'
;MQSGCNVRWACLAAVLAAGLVILTSPSAPAQPQQQPRMVYHEMFTATWCVYCPSVRAVQTQLFALYPTQYIPVQIHQGDPWSYSWGNTRASFYGVTGYPTTVQDGILRRVGAFGDSTYINDFLSRRNVPTDVVLTLGGQQISGMQYQFTANVGLISTGTARTVNLHMVQVLDDYPHDPQYPQFAGNERNCFIQAATSQSIALTPGNSTIVTRNFTFSGDSAANLGNVRIVAWVQNTGAFSAGSEVYQAAYTSYPFFPDCNGNSIPDPDELANCPPGDPTCADCNGNGILDSCDILGCSGSWACKDCDGNGVPDGCEYSAADCNNNGVSDQCEIVAGLSPDCNNNGVPDSCDLAAFTSPDCNHNAVPDECDLAACVNQPWCDDCNNNGKIDYCDLVADYDSTSPNYAPLGTGYDKTHVFTNPPVALGSVTFTFTARGDLSAANENVAIYINGNLLGTVYTGAYFDCQDNQIDSLTMTAAAFNAAKQSGGGDITVLMIPSTQVAPAPPSCPNSTYIRVKLFYNAVSTSIDDNGNGIPDECEGPAGCPGDMNCDGSVTFDDIDLFVAALGYPGGSGWPHTNCPWSNGDCNGDNDVTFDDIDPFVALIGSTCP
;
A
#
# COMPACT_ATOMS: atom_id res chain seq x y z
N MET A 1 19.51 -68.94 -18.35
CA MET A 1 20.58 -68.94 -19.38
C MET A 1 20.48 -67.61 -20.09
N GLN A 2 21.31 -66.63 -19.67
CA GLN A 2 22.51 -66.19 -20.42
C GLN A 2 22.15 -65.87 -21.88
N SER A 3 22.42 -64.69 -22.43
CA SER A 3 23.44 -63.68 -22.11
C SER A 3 23.25 -62.54 -23.12
N GLY A 4 23.23 -61.27 -22.71
CA GLY A 4 24.42 -60.40 -22.62
C GLY A 4 24.22 -59.25 -23.63
N CYS A 5 24.70 -58.02 -23.48
CA CYS A 5 25.73 -57.38 -22.63
C CYS A 5 25.49 -55.86 -22.86
N ASN A 6 25.30 -55.01 -21.84
CA ASN A 6 26.31 -54.37 -20.96
C ASN A 6 26.73 -52.95 -21.40
N VAL A 7 26.55 -51.98 -20.49
CA VAL A 7 27.57 -51.08 -19.87
C VAL A 7 27.07 -49.63 -19.65
N ARG A 8 26.81 -49.34 -18.36
CA ARG A 8 27.09 -48.15 -17.53
C ARG A 8 27.66 -46.87 -18.17
N TRP A 9 27.13 -45.72 -17.75
CA TRP A 9 27.95 -44.59 -17.26
C TRP A 9 27.26 -43.87 -16.09
N ALA A 10 27.96 -43.83 -14.96
CA ALA A 10 27.85 -42.84 -13.90
C ALA A 10 29.15 -42.02 -13.94
N CYS A 11 29.04 -40.69 -13.99
CA CYS A 11 30.06 -39.63 -13.80
C CYS A 11 29.33 -38.31 -14.17
N LEU A 12 29.45 -37.16 -13.54
CA LEU A 12 30.33 -36.67 -12.48
C LEU A 12 29.62 -35.46 -11.85
N ALA A 13 29.56 -35.39 -10.52
CA ALA A 13 29.34 -34.15 -9.81
C ALA A 13 30.68 -33.40 -9.66
N ALA A 14 30.59 -32.09 -9.47
CA ALA A 14 31.63 -31.13 -9.07
C ALA A 14 32.48 -30.48 -10.17
N VAL A 15 32.97 -29.28 -9.80
CA VAL A 15 33.80 -28.26 -10.51
C VAL A 15 32.91 -27.13 -11.06
N LEU A 16 32.97 -25.86 -10.65
CA LEU A 16 33.95 -25.07 -9.87
C LEU A 16 33.21 -23.83 -9.33
N ALA A 17 33.31 -23.56 -8.03
CA ALA A 17 32.95 -22.25 -7.47
C ALA A 17 34.07 -21.26 -7.81
N ALA A 18 33.81 -20.36 -8.76
CA ALA A 18 34.59 -19.15 -8.97
C ALA A 18 33.63 -17.97 -8.81
N GLY A 19 33.82 -17.22 -7.71
CA GLY A 19 33.07 -16.00 -7.45
C GLY A 19 33.34 -14.97 -8.54
N LEU A 20 32.34 -14.75 -9.39
CA LEU A 20 32.26 -13.58 -10.25
C LEU A 20 31.29 -12.63 -9.56
N VAL A 21 31.83 -11.51 -9.05
CA VAL A 21 31.04 -10.37 -8.61
C VAL A 21 30.29 -9.84 -9.83
N ILE A 22 29.02 -10.19 -9.95
CA ILE A 22 28.12 -9.60 -10.93
C ILE A 22 27.78 -8.22 -10.38
N LEU A 23 28.46 -7.19 -10.90
CA LEU A 23 27.97 -5.83 -10.82
C LEU A 23 26.61 -5.81 -11.52
N THR A 24 25.54 -5.71 -10.74
CA THR A 24 24.19 -5.51 -11.25
C THR A 24 24.12 -4.13 -11.87
N SER A 25 24.26 -4.06 -13.19
CA SER A 25 23.70 -2.95 -13.96
C SER A 25 22.20 -2.89 -13.67
N PRO A 26 21.58 -1.69 -13.52
CA PRO A 26 20.14 -1.59 -13.39
C PRO A 26 19.51 -2.32 -14.58
N SER A 27 18.65 -3.28 -14.27
CA SER A 27 17.86 -4.01 -15.24
C SER A 27 17.14 -2.99 -16.12
N ALA A 28 17.42 -3.02 -17.42
CA ALA A 28 16.57 -2.37 -18.39
C ALA A 28 15.12 -2.84 -18.17
N PRO A 29 14.11 -1.96 -18.31
CA PRO A 29 12.71 -2.33 -18.10
C PRO A 29 12.39 -3.58 -18.93
N ALA A 30 11.86 -4.60 -18.26
CA ALA A 30 11.48 -5.85 -18.88
C ALA A 30 10.60 -5.57 -20.10
N GLN A 31 11.04 -5.99 -21.28
CA GLN A 31 10.22 -5.97 -22.48
C GLN A 31 9.03 -6.92 -22.26
N PRO A 32 7.80 -6.59 -22.71
CA PRO A 32 6.65 -7.48 -22.54
C PRO A 32 6.93 -8.82 -23.20
N GLN A 33 6.97 -9.88 -22.39
CA GLN A 33 7.50 -11.19 -22.78
C GLN A 33 6.51 -11.92 -23.70
N GLN A 34 7.00 -12.48 -24.81
CA GLN A 34 6.24 -13.41 -25.67
C GLN A 34 5.67 -14.55 -24.82
N GLN A 35 4.43 -14.96 -25.10
CA GLN A 35 3.75 -15.99 -24.31
C GLN A 35 4.24 -17.40 -24.72
N PRO A 36 4.40 -18.33 -23.76
CA PRO A 36 4.56 -19.74 -24.09
C PRO A 36 3.33 -20.23 -24.86
N ARG A 37 3.57 -20.94 -25.96
CA ARG A 37 2.50 -21.44 -26.83
C ARG A 37 1.83 -22.66 -26.21
N MET A 38 0.50 -22.63 -26.18
CA MET A 38 -0.33 -23.79 -25.97
C MET A 38 -0.60 -24.48 -27.32
N VAL A 39 -0.06 -25.68 -27.52
CA VAL A 39 -0.25 -26.44 -28.77
C VAL A 39 -1.61 -27.14 -28.75
N TYR A 40 -2.46 -26.81 -29.71
CA TYR A 40 -3.81 -27.38 -29.83
C TYR A 40 -3.79 -28.58 -30.78
N HIS A 41 -4.16 -29.77 -30.32
CA HIS A 41 -4.12 -31.01 -31.09
C HIS A 41 -5.51 -31.62 -31.26
N GLU A 42 -6.07 -31.47 -32.45
CA GLU A 42 -7.36 -32.01 -32.82
C GLU A 42 -7.20 -33.42 -33.40
N MET A 43 -7.94 -34.41 -32.88
CA MET A 43 -8.02 -35.76 -33.42
C MET A 43 -9.44 -36.08 -33.85
N PHE A 44 -9.63 -36.37 -35.14
CA PHE A 44 -10.88 -36.89 -35.70
C PHE A 44 -10.89 -38.41 -35.63
N THR A 45 -11.92 -38.97 -35.00
CA THR A 45 -12.01 -40.38 -34.62
C THR A 45 -13.42 -40.92 -34.87
N ALA A 46 -13.55 -42.25 -34.80
CA ALA A 46 -14.83 -42.93 -34.68
C ALA A 46 -14.67 -44.18 -33.80
N THR A 47 -15.76 -44.72 -33.26
CA THR A 47 -15.73 -45.90 -32.38
C THR A 47 -15.28 -47.17 -33.08
N TRP A 48 -15.60 -47.30 -34.38
CA TRP A 48 -15.17 -48.41 -35.23
C TRP A 48 -13.74 -48.28 -35.77
N CYS A 49 -13.03 -47.19 -35.44
CA CYS A 49 -11.68 -46.93 -35.93
C CYS A 49 -10.62 -47.72 -35.14
N VAL A 50 -10.12 -48.80 -35.73
CA VAL A 50 -9.13 -49.69 -35.10
C VAL A 50 -7.76 -49.05 -34.86
N TYR A 51 -7.42 -48.00 -35.62
CA TYR A 51 -6.12 -47.32 -35.55
C TYR A 51 -6.11 -46.12 -34.58
N CYS A 52 -7.28 -45.54 -34.33
CA CYS A 52 -7.46 -44.36 -33.48
C CYS A 52 -6.91 -44.51 -32.05
N PRO A 53 -7.00 -45.67 -31.38
CA PRO A 53 -6.51 -45.86 -30.02
C PRO A 53 -5.02 -45.52 -29.82
N SER A 54 -4.18 -45.86 -30.80
CA SER A 54 -2.74 -45.55 -30.74
C SER A 54 -2.47 -44.05 -30.65
N VAL A 55 -3.24 -43.25 -31.39
CA VAL A 55 -3.12 -41.78 -31.38
C VAL A 55 -3.67 -41.19 -30.09
N ARG A 56 -4.77 -41.74 -29.55
CA ARG A 56 -5.32 -41.32 -28.25
C ARG A 56 -4.30 -41.50 -27.12
N ALA A 57 -3.60 -42.64 -27.09
CA ALA A 57 -2.56 -42.91 -26.11
C ALA A 57 -1.45 -41.85 -26.15
N VAL A 58 -1.02 -41.43 -27.34
CA VAL A 58 -0.03 -40.36 -27.51
C VAL A 58 -0.58 -39.01 -27.05
N GLN A 59 -1.84 -38.69 -27.36
CA GLN A 59 -2.48 -37.47 -26.86
C GLN A 59 -2.52 -37.43 -25.32
N THR A 60 -2.90 -38.54 -24.69
CA THR A 60 -2.92 -38.68 -23.23
C THR A 60 -1.54 -38.51 -22.63
N GLN A 61 -0.52 -39.15 -23.21
CA GLN A 61 0.85 -39.04 -22.71
C GLN A 61 1.39 -37.61 -22.83
N LEU A 62 1.17 -36.94 -23.98
CA LEU A 62 1.59 -35.55 -24.16
C LEU A 62 0.89 -34.61 -23.18
N PHE A 63 -0.40 -34.81 -22.93
CA PHE A 63 -1.16 -34.00 -21.98
C PHE A 63 -0.69 -34.20 -20.54
N ALA A 64 -0.39 -35.44 -20.15
CA ALA A 64 0.15 -35.73 -18.82
C ALA A 64 1.56 -35.14 -18.60
N LEU A 65 2.38 -35.06 -19.66
CA LEU A 65 3.74 -34.52 -19.57
C LEU A 65 3.81 -33.00 -19.71
N TYR A 66 2.86 -32.40 -20.44
CA TYR A 66 2.87 -30.97 -20.79
C TYR A 66 1.48 -30.32 -20.61
N PRO A 67 0.86 -30.42 -19.42
CA PRO A 67 -0.51 -29.95 -19.20
C PRO A 67 -0.69 -28.45 -19.43
N THR A 68 0.37 -27.65 -19.25
CA THR A 68 0.37 -26.19 -19.44
C THR A 68 0.78 -25.74 -20.85
N GLN A 69 1.05 -26.67 -21.77
CA GLN A 69 1.57 -26.36 -23.11
C GLN A 69 0.92 -27.17 -24.23
N TYR A 70 -0.02 -28.06 -23.90
CA TYR A 70 -0.63 -28.96 -24.86
C TYR A 70 -2.10 -29.21 -24.50
N ILE A 71 -3.00 -29.08 -25.48
CA ILE A 71 -4.43 -29.39 -25.33
C ILE A 71 -4.84 -30.40 -26.40
N PRO A 72 -5.11 -31.65 -26.05
CA PRO A 72 -5.73 -32.59 -26.97
C PRO A 72 -7.25 -32.38 -27.02
N VAL A 73 -7.87 -32.60 -28.17
CA VAL A 73 -9.33 -32.82 -28.27
C VAL A 73 -9.62 -34.00 -29.19
N GLN A 74 -10.71 -34.70 -28.89
CA GLN A 74 -11.18 -35.84 -29.67
C GLN A 74 -12.56 -35.50 -30.27
N ILE A 75 -12.67 -35.66 -31.58
CA ILE A 75 -13.84 -35.27 -32.37
C ILE A 75 -14.37 -36.51 -33.06
N HIS A 76 -15.47 -37.05 -32.54
CA HIS A 76 -16.14 -38.22 -33.08
C HIS A 76 -16.92 -37.88 -34.36
N GLN A 77 -16.94 -38.82 -35.32
CA GLN A 77 -17.63 -38.68 -36.61
C GLN A 77 -18.33 -39.99 -37.02
N GLY A 78 -19.60 -39.90 -37.39
CA GLY A 78 -20.38 -41.04 -37.89
C GLY A 78 -20.70 -42.12 -36.85
N ASP A 79 -20.70 -41.77 -35.57
CA ASP A 79 -21.02 -42.66 -34.45
C ASP A 79 -21.89 -41.92 -33.37
N PRO A 80 -22.33 -42.59 -32.29
CA PRO A 80 -23.23 -41.99 -31.30
C PRO A 80 -22.72 -40.73 -30.59
N TRP A 81 -21.41 -40.46 -30.62
CA TRP A 81 -20.77 -39.31 -29.96
C TRP A 81 -20.40 -38.21 -30.96
N SER A 82 -20.95 -38.28 -32.17
CA SER A 82 -20.74 -37.28 -33.21
C SER A 82 -21.70 -36.11 -33.04
N TYR A 83 -21.15 -34.92 -32.80
CA TYR A 83 -21.91 -33.69 -32.65
C TYR A 83 -21.84 -32.80 -33.90
N SER A 84 -22.87 -31.97 -34.11
CA SER A 84 -23.03 -31.13 -35.32
C SER A 84 -21.82 -30.23 -35.58
N TRP A 85 -21.31 -29.57 -34.55
CA TRP A 85 -20.15 -28.68 -34.67
C TRP A 85 -18.86 -29.47 -34.97
N GLY A 86 -18.71 -30.67 -34.38
CA GLY A 86 -17.62 -31.59 -34.72
C GLY A 86 -17.62 -31.95 -36.21
N ASN A 87 -18.79 -32.21 -36.79
CA ASN A 87 -18.95 -32.48 -38.24
C ASN A 87 -18.58 -31.26 -39.09
N THR A 88 -18.94 -30.05 -38.65
CA THR A 88 -18.52 -28.80 -39.30
C THR A 88 -16.99 -28.64 -39.24
N ARG A 89 -16.37 -28.96 -38.11
CA ARG A 89 -14.91 -28.90 -37.93
C ARG A 89 -14.18 -29.93 -38.77
N ALA A 90 -14.70 -31.15 -38.89
CA ALA A 90 -14.19 -32.18 -39.79
C ALA A 90 -14.28 -31.72 -41.27
N SER A 91 -15.39 -31.07 -41.63
CA SER A 91 -15.58 -30.49 -42.97
C SER A 91 -14.59 -29.36 -43.26
N PHE A 92 -14.30 -28.50 -42.27
CA PHE A 92 -13.32 -27.42 -42.39
C PHE A 92 -11.92 -27.93 -42.79
N TYR A 93 -11.50 -29.08 -42.25
CA TYR A 93 -10.22 -29.72 -42.57
C TYR A 93 -10.29 -30.76 -43.71
N GLY A 94 -11.45 -30.95 -44.34
CA GLY A 94 -11.64 -31.95 -45.39
C GLY A 94 -11.32 -33.37 -44.93
N VAL A 95 -11.74 -33.74 -43.71
CA VAL A 95 -11.48 -35.06 -43.13
C VAL A 95 -12.31 -36.13 -43.85
N THR A 96 -11.64 -37.17 -44.33
CA THR A 96 -12.28 -38.28 -45.08
C THR A 96 -11.90 -39.67 -44.55
N GLY A 97 -11.04 -39.74 -43.52
CA GLY A 97 -10.60 -41.00 -42.91
C GLY A 97 -10.12 -40.80 -41.47
N TYR A 98 -10.09 -41.88 -40.70
CA TYR A 98 -9.78 -41.86 -39.26
C TYR A 98 -8.64 -42.83 -38.90
N PRO A 99 -7.73 -42.46 -37.98
CA PRO A 99 -7.63 -41.14 -37.36
C PRO A 99 -7.11 -40.11 -38.37
N THR A 100 -7.62 -38.89 -38.31
CA THR A 100 -6.96 -37.71 -38.89
C THR A 100 -6.63 -36.79 -37.73
N THR A 101 -5.42 -36.26 -37.67
CA THR A 101 -5.05 -35.26 -36.67
C THR A 101 -4.60 -33.96 -37.31
N VAL A 102 -4.79 -32.86 -36.58
CA VAL A 102 -4.29 -31.54 -36.94
C VAL A 102 -3.73 -30.86 -35.70
N GLN A 103 -2.45 -30.50 -35.71
CA GLN A 103 -1.84 -29.67 -34.65
C GLN A 103 -1.71 -28.22 -35.09
N ASP A 104 -2.15 -27.31 -34.22
CA ASP A 104 -2.24 -25.86 -34.43
C ASP A 104 -2.90 -25.45 -35.75
N GLY A 105 -3.82 -26.26 -36.27
CA GLY A 105 -4.44 -26.01 -37.57
C GLY A 105 -3.47 -26.02 -38.77
N ILE A 106 -2.26 -26.56 -38.60
CA ILE A 106 -1.22 -26.61 -39.65
C ILE A 106 -0.80 -28.05 -39.95
N LEU A 107 -0.34 -28.78 -38.93
CA LEU A 107 0.31 -30.07 -39.11
C LEU A 107 -0.73 -31.19 -39.17
N ARG A 108 -1.14 -31.54 -40.38
CA ARG A 108 -2.16 -32.58 -40.63
C ARG A 108 -1.54 -33.95 -40.87
N ARG A 109 -2.04 -34.98 -40.17
CA ARG A 109 -1.67 -36.39 -40.36
C ARG A 109 -2.92 -37.24 -40.61
N VAL A 110 -2.85 -38.18 -41.55
CA VAL A 110 -3.93 -39.14 -41.84
C VAL A 110 -3.42 -40.54 -41.61
N GLY A 111 -4.07 -41.29 -40.71
CA GLY A 111 -3.63 -42.59 -40.24
C GLY A 111 -2.90 -42.52 -38.88
N ALA A 112 -2.58 -43.71 -38.37
CA ALA A 112 -1.79 -43.88 -37.15
C ALA A 112 -0.30 -44.01 -37.48
N PHE A 113 0.53 -43.21 -36.82
CA PHE A 113 1.98 -43.24 -36.91
C PHE A 113 2.60 -43.58 -35.55
N GLY A 114 3.90 -43.86 -35.48
CA GLY A 114 4.57 -44.05 -34.19
C GLY A 114 4.65 -42.74 -33.39
N ASP A 115 4.70 -42.85 -32.06
CA ASP A 115 4.64 -41.73 -31.10
C ASP A 115 5.57 -40.57 -31.45
N SER A 116 6.79 -40.90 -31.91
CA SER A 116 7.81 -39.91 -32.31
C SER A 116 7.32 -38.91 -33.35
N THR A 117 6.41 -39.28 -34.25
CA THR A 117 5.89 -38.37 -35.27
C THR A 117 5.06 -37.26 -34.63
N TYR A 118 4.11 -37.60 -33.77
CA TYR A 118 3.23 -36.62 -33.12
C TYR A 118 3.96 -35.80 -32.06
N ILE A 119 4.94 -36.40 -31.38
CA ILE A 119 5.82 -35.70 -30.43
C ILE A 119 6.68 -34.69 -31.18
N ASN A 120 7.27 -35.06 -32.32
CA ASN A 120 8.08 -34.13 -33.12
C ASN A 120 7.23 -32.97 -33.68
N ASP A 121 6.00 -33.27 -34.14
CA ASP A 121 5.06 -32.22 -34.56
C ASP A 121 4.78 -31.26 -33.38
N PHE A 122 4.50 -31.79 -32.18
CA PHE A 122 4.27 -30.98 -30.97
C PHE A 122 5.48 -30.11 -30.62
N LEU A 123 6.68 -30.70 -30.57
CA LEU A 123 7.91 -30.00 -30.23
C LEU A 123 8.23 -28.89 -31.26
N SER A 124 7.92 -29.13 -32.53
CA SER A 124 8.11 -28.13 -33.59
C SER A 124 7.21 -26.91 -33.42
N ARG A 125 6.01 -27.10 -32.85
CA ARG A 125 5.05 -26.03 -32.58
C ARG A 125 5.32 -25.34 -31.27
N ARG A 126 5.53 -26.09 -30.19
CA ARG A 126 5.82 -25.56 -28.84
C ARG A 126 6.94 -24.53 -28.83
N ASN A 127 7.97 -24.74 -29.65
CA ASN A 127 9.14 -23.86 -29.73
C ASN A 127 8.92 -22.61 -30.61
N VAL A 128 7.72 -22.41 -31.16
CA VAL A 128 7.34 -21.20 -31.91
C VAL A 128 6.59 -20.27 -30.96
N PRO A 129 7.19 -19.16 -30.50
CA PRO A 129 6.52 -18.21 -29.63
C PRO A 129 5.27 -17.62 -30.29
N THR A 130 4.36 -17.10 -29.47
CA THR A 130 3.15 -16.42 -29.95
C THR A 130 3.10 -15.00 -29.42
N ASP A 131 2.58 -14.09 -30.26
CA ASP A 131 2.29 -12.70 -29.92
C ASP A 131 0.84 -12.49 -29.48
N VAL A 132 0.02 -13.55 -29.55
CA VAL A 132 -1.39 -13.55 -29.14
C VAL A 132 -1.52 -14.01 -27.69
N VAL A 133 -2.26 -13.23 -26.91
CA VAL A 133 -2.66 -13.56 -25.54
C VAL A 133 -4.08 -14.11 -25.58
N LEU A 134 -4.32 -15.22 -24.89
CA LEU A 134 -5.66 -15.77 -24.69
C LEU A 134 -5.76 -16.31 -23.27
N THR A 135 -6.66 -15.75 -22.49
CA THR A 135 -6.99 -16.26 -21.14
C THR A 135 -8.47 -16.64 -21.08
N LEU A 136 -8.85 -17.54 -20.18
CA LEU A 136 -10.18 -18.14 -20.15
C LEU A 136 -10.61 -18.49 -18.71
N GLY A 137 -11.55 -17.72 -18.18
CA GLY A 137 -12.19 -17.96 -16.88
C GLY A 137 -13.65 -18.40 -17.03
N GLY A 138 -14.22 -18.95 -15.95
CA GLY A 138 -15.62 -19.40 -15.94
C GLY A 138 -16.29 -19.24 -14.58
N GLN A 139 -17.58 -18.93 -14.58
CA GLN A 139 -18.38 -18.80 -13.37
C GLN A 139 -19.78 -19.40 -13.54
N GLN A 140 -20.36 -19.89 -12.44
CA GLN A 140 -21.73 -20.36 -12.43
C GLN A 140 -22.71 -19.17 -12.36
N ILE A 141 -23.69 -19.11 -13.26
CA ILE A 141 -24.75 -18.10 -13.22
C ILE A 141 -25.91 -18.59 -12.34
N SER A 142 -26.47 -19.76 -12.70
CA SER A 142 -27.63 -20.35 -12.01
C SER A 142 -27.84 -21.79 -12.47
N GLY A 143 -28.03 -22.71 -11.52
CA GLY A 143 -28.23 -24.12 -11.83
C GLY A 143 -27.10 -24.68 -12.72
N MET A 144 -27.42 -25.23 -13.88
CA MET A 144 -26.42 -25.76 -14.82
C MET A 144 -25.99 -24.75 -15.91
N GLN A 145 -26.27 -23.45 -15.70
CA GLN A 145 -25.85 -22.38 -16.60
C GLN A 145 -24.57 -21.74 -16.09
N TYR A 146 -23.57 -21.67 -16.98
CA TYR A 146 -22.25 -21.13 -16.70
C TYR A 146 -21.91 -20.06 -17.74
N GLN A 147 -21.19 -19.04 -17.31
CA GLN A 147 -20.63 -18.01 -18.14
C GLN A 147 -19.12 -18.20 -18.23
N PHE A 148 -18.57 -18.09 -19.44
CA PHE A 148 -17.14 -18.15 -19.69
C PHE A 148 -16.68 -16.88 -20.37
N THR A 149 -15.55 -16.36 -19.92
CA THR A 149 -14.99 -15.10 -20.38
C THR A 149 -13.61 -15.38 -20.93
N ALA A 150 -13.42 -15.06 -22.22
CA ALA A 150 -12.13 -15.11 -22.88
C ALA A 150 -11.58 -13.70 -23.08
N ASN A 151 -10.37 -13.43 -22.60
CA ASN A 151 -9.65 -12.20 -22.91
C ASN A 151 -8.68 -12.47 -24.06
N VAL A 152 -8.92 -11.88 -25.23
CA VAL A 152 -8.11 -12.09 -26.44
C VAL A 152 -7.31 -10.84 -26.74
N GLY A 153 -5.98 -10.92 -26.63
CA GLY A 153 -5.08 -9.78 -26.77
C GLY A 153 -3.94 -10.00 -27.75
N LEU A 154 -3.25 -8.90 -28.04
CA LEU A 154 -2.01 -8.90 -28.79
C LEU A 154 -0.96 -8.10 -28.01
N ILE A 155 0.22 -8.67 -27.81
CA ILE A 155 1.30 -7.95 -27.13
C ILE A 155 1.67 -6.68 -27.91
N SER A 156 2.25 -5.68 -27.23
CA SER A 156 2.56 -4.37 -27.83
C SER A 156 3.51 -4.44 -29.03
N THR A 157 4.34 -5.49 -29.12
CA THR A 157 5.24 -5.76 -30.26
C THR A 157 4.63 -6.68 -31.32
N GLY A 158 3.38 -7.12 -31.15
CA GLY A 158 2.72 -8.07 -32.04
C GLY A 158 2.28 -7.45 -33.36
N THR A 159 2.02 -8.29 -34.37
CA THR A 159 1.55 -7.80 -35.69
C THR A 159 0.03 -7.83 -35.77
N ALA A 160 -0.59 -6.66 -36.00
CA ALA A 160 -2.04 -6.51 -36.10
C ALA A 160 -2.65 -7.47 -37.12
N ARG A 161 -3.77 -8.12 -36.77
CA ARG A 161 -4.45 -9.10 -37.63
C ARG A 161 -5.89 -9.36 -37.18
N THR A 162 -6.69 -9.94 -38.06
CA THR A 162 -8.00 -10.47 -37.69
C THR A 162 -7.90 -11.97 -37.44
N VAL A 163 -8.51 -12.42 -36.34
CA VAL A 163 -8.53 -13.83 -35.91
C VAL A 163 -9.96 -14.27 -35.61
N ASN A 164 -10.21 -15.56 -35.60
CA ASN A 164 -11.45 -16.16 -35.11
C ASN A 164 -11.20 -16.77 -33.73
N LEU A 165 -12.00 -16.36 -32.74
CA LEU A 165 -12.12 -17.03 -31.46
C LEU A 165 -13.16 -18.15 -31.56
N HIS A 166 -12.74 -19.35 -31.19
CA HIS A 166 -13.61 -20.50 -30.98
C HIS A 166 -13.65 -20.84 -29.49
N MET A 167 -14.81 -21.24 -28.98
CA MET A 167 -14.99 -21.65 -27.59
C MET A 167 -15.95 -22.83 -27.54
N VAL A 168 -15.52 -23.92 -26.92
CA VAL A 168 -16.18 -25.21 -27.01
C VAL A 168 -16.22 -25.89 -25.65
N GLN A 169 -17.32 -26.57 -25.37
CA GLN A 169 -17.41 -27.48 -24.26
C GLN A 169 -16.93 -28.87 -24.70
N VAL A 170 -16.04 -29.42 -23.89
CA VAL A 170 -15.56 -30.79 -24.01
C VAL A 170 -15.83 -31.57 -22.72
N LEU A 171 -15.82 -32.89 -22.82
CA LEU A 171 -15.90 -33.80 -21.69
C LEU A 171 -14.64 -34.67 -21.67
N ASP A 172 -13.82 -34.53 -20.64
CA ASP A 172 -12.63 -35.35 -20.46
C ASP A 172 -13.00 -36.76 -20.00
N ASP A 173 -12.12 -37.73 -20.26
CA ASP A 173 -12.35 -39.14 -19.91
C ASP A 173 -13.74 -39.64 -20.37
N TYR A 174 -14.13 -39.23 -21.58
CA TYR A 174 -15.43 -39.53 -22.18
C TYR A 174 -15.26 -39.61 -23.71
N PRO A 175 -15.94 -40.51 -24.42
CA PRO A 175 -16.93 -41.47 -23.93
C PRO A 175 -16.34 -42.82 -23.50
N HIS A 176 -16.91 -43.43 -22.45
CA HIS A 176 -16.61 -44.81 -22.09
C HIS A 176 -17.50 -45.78 -22.87
N ASP A 177 -17.04 -46.26 -24.02
CA ASP A 177 -17.75 -47.29 -24.79
C ASP A 177 -17.57 -48.68 -24.16
N PRO A 178 -18.63 -49.31 -23.60
CA PRO A 178 -18.54 -50.64 -22.99
C PRO A 178 -18.16 -51.73 -23.99
N GLN A 179 -18.34 -51.50 -25.29
CA GLN A 179 -17.97 -52.44 -26.35
C GLN A 179 -16.45 -52.51 -26.56
N TYR A 180 -15.70 -51.51 -26.12
CA TYR A 180 -14.24 -51.43 -26.28
C TYR A 180 -13.53 -50.98 -24.99
N PRO A 181 -13.58 -51.80 -23.92
CA PRO A 181 -13.04 -51.46 -22.60
C PRO A 181 -11.52 -51.24 -22.58
N GLN A 182 -10.79 -51.71 -23.60
CA GLN A 182 -9.36 -51.46 -23.74
C GLN A 182 -9.01 -49.99 -24.02
N PHE A 183 -9.99 -49.13 -24.33
CA PHE A 183 -9.77 -47.72 -24.61
C PHE A 183 -10.04 -46.81 -23.40
N ALA A 184 -10.78 -47.31 -22.42
CA ALA A 184 -11.14 -46.57 -21.21
C ALA A 184 -9.93 -45.96 -20.50
N GLY A 185 -9.99 -44.66 -20.21
CA GLY A 185 -8.97 -43.90 -19.50
C GLY A 185 -8.04 -43.09 -20.43
N ASN A 186 -8.19 -43.22 -21.76
CA ASN A 186 -7.42 -42.48 -22.76
C ASN A 186 -8.28 -41.53 -23.61
N GLU A 187 -9.56 -41.44 -23.32
CA GLU A 187 -10.43 -40.44 -23.91
C GLU A 187 -10.08 -39.07 -23.33
N ARG A 188 -9.80 -38.11 -24.21
CA ARG A 188 -9.41 -36.76 -23.79
C ARG A 188 -10.26 -35.73 -24.48
N ASN A 189 -10.89 -34.89 -23.68
CA ASN A 189 -11.64 -33.71 -24.14
C ASN A 189 -12.52 -34.01 -25.37
N CYS A 190 -13.44 -34.98 -25.25
CA CYS A 190 -14.39 -35.27 -26.33
C CYS A 190 -15.32 -34.08 -26.53
N PHE A 191 -15.46 -33.67 -27.77
CA PHE A 191 -16.29 -32.53 -28.14
C PHE A 191 -17.77 -32.77 -27.80
N ILE A 192 -18.46 -31.77 -27.22
CA ILE A 192 -19.90 -31.87 -26.88
C ILE A 192 -20.71 -30.77 -27.58
N GLN A 193 -20.39 -29.50 -27.30
CA GLN A 193 -21.07 -28.34 -27.89
C GLN A 193 -20.12 -27.17 -28.06
N ALA A 194 -20.51 -26.18 -28.84
CA ALA A 194 -19.69 -25.00 -29.12
C ALA A 194 -20.53 -23.74 -29.13
N ALA A 195 -19.91 -22.64 -28.69
CA ALA A 195 -20.47 -21.32 -28.86
C ALA A 195 -20.24 -20.81 -30.30
N THR A 196 -21.02 -19.81 -30.70
CA THR A 196 -20.80 -19.10 -31.96
C THR A 196 -19.41 -18.45 -31.95
N SER A 197 -18.62 -18.79 -32.96
CA SER A 197 -17.28 -18.25 -33.16
C SER A 197 -17.35 -16.76 -33.52
N GLN A 198 -16.35 -15.99 -33.11
CA GLN A 198 -16.34 -14.54 -33.29
C GLN A 198 -15.02 -14.07 -33.92
N SER A 199 -15.12 -13.24 -34.95
CA SER A 199 -13.95 -12.57 -35.53
C SER A 199 -13.56 -11.36 -34.67
N ILE A 200 -12.27 -11.23 -34.37
CA ILE A 200 -11.70 -10.20 -33.51
C ILE A 200 -10.57 -9.53 -34.27
N ALA A 201 -10.57 -8.19 -34.31
CA ALA A 201 -9.46 -7.42 -34.83
C ALA A 201 -8.46 -7.15 -33.70
N LEU A 202 -7.29 -7.79 -33.77
CA LEU A 202 -6.22 -7.61 -32.81
C LEU A 202 -5.31 -6.46 -33.22
N THR A 203 -5.11 -5.52 -32.29
CA THR A 203 -4.20 -4.38 -32.44
C THR A 203 -3.16 -4.42 -31.31
N PRO A 204 -1.92 -3.98 -31.55
CA PRO A 204 -0.84 -4.17 -30.59
C PRO A 204 -1.13 -3.45 -29.26
N GLY A 205 -0.96 -4.15 -28.14
CA GLY A 205 -1.17 -3.64 -26.80
C GLY A 205 -2.63 -3.63 -26.33
N ASN A 206 -3.59 -4.02 -27.18
CA ASN A 206 -5.00 -4.05 -26.85
C ASN A 206 -5.52 -5.49 -26.69
N SER A 207 -6.61 -5.62 -25.94
CA SER A 207 -7.35 -6.86 -25.81
C SER A 207 -8.86 -6.67 -25.99
N THR A 208 -9.56 -7.77 -26.23
CA THR A 208 -11.01 -7.82 -26.39
C THR A 208 -11.56 -8.93 -25.51
N ILE A 209 -12.51 -8.57 -24.65
CA ILE A 209 -13.21 -9.51 -23.79
C ILE A 209 -14.41 -10.10 -24.54
N VAL A 210 -14.51 -11.42 -24.54
CA VAL A 210 -15.61 -12.15 -25.18
C VAL A 210 -16.23 -13.13 -24.20
N THR A 211 -17.51 -12.93 -23.93
CA THR A 211 -18.27 -13.75 -22.98
C THR A 211 -19.24 -14.69 -23.71
N ARG A 212 -19.36 -15.93 -23.23
CA ARG A 212 -20.30 -16.94 -23.74
C ARG A 212 -20.96 -17.70 -22.60
N ASN A 213 -22.24 -18.01 -22.78
CA ASN A 213 -22.97 -18.83 -21.84
C ASN A 213 -23.07 -20.26 -22.37
N PHE A 214 -22.88 -21.23 -21.48
CA PHE A 214 -23.10 -22.64 -21.75
C PHE A 214 -24.11 -23.19 -20.74
N THR A 215 -24.99 -24.06 -21.21
CA THR A 215 -25.89 -24.83 -20.37
C THR A 215 -25.46 -26.28 -20.43
N PHE A 216 -25.04 -26.85 -19.29
CA PHE A 216 -24.63 -28.25 -19.21
C PHE A 216 -25.85 -29.13 -18.96
N SER A 217 -25.99 -30.18 -19.76
CA SER A 217 -27.11 -31.13 -19.68
C SER A 217 -26.64 -32.55 -20.07
N GLY A 218 -27.49 -33.55 -19.85
CA GLY A 218 -27.20 -34.94 -20.20
C GLY A 218 -25.88 -35.43 -19.59
N ASP A 219 -25.00 -35.99 -20.43
CA ASP A 219 -23.69 -36.51 -20.02
C ASP A 219 -22.81 -35.49 -19.32
N SER A 220 -22.90 -34.21 -19.70
CA SER A 220 -22.14 -33.13 -19.06
C SER A 220 -22.62 -32.84 -17.65
N ALA A 221 -23.94 -32.92 -17.42
CA ALA A 221 -24.50 -32.75 -16.08
C ALA A 221 -24.22 -33.97 -15.18
N ALA A 222 -24.19 -35.17 -15.78
CA ALA A 222 -23.87 -36.41 -15.06
C ALA A 222 -22.38 -36.52 -14.69
N ASN A 223 -21.49 -35.90 -15.47
CA ASN A 223 -20.05 -35.99 -15.31
C ASN A 223 -19.41 -34.60 -15.15
N LEU A 224 -19.98 -33.75 -14.29
CA LEU A 224 -19.53 -32.37 -14.09
C LEU A 224 -18.02 -32.25 -13.87
N GLY A 225 -17.43 -33.14 -13.05
CA GLY A 225 -15.99 -33.17 -12.76
C GLY A 225 -15.08 -33.33 -13.98
N ASN A 226 -15.62 -33.80 -15.10
CA ASN A 226 -14.89 -33.98 -16.35
C ASN A 226 -15.16 -32.87 -17.37
N VAL A 227 -16.06 -31.93 -17.08
CA VAL A 227 -16.39 -30.85 -18.02
C VAL A 227 -15.23 -29.87 -18.09
N ARG A 228 -14.83 -29.53 -19.32
CA ARG A 228 -13.89 -28.43 -19.59
C ARG A 228 -14.44 -27.52 -20.68
N ILE A 229 -14.00 -26.27 -20.66
CA ILE A 229 -14.13 -25.35 -21.79
C ILE A 229 -12.76 -25.17 -22.41
N VAL A 230 -12.68 -25.33 -23.73
CA VAL A 230 -11.48 -25.06 -24.52
C VAL A 230 -11.76 -23.89 -25.44
N ALA A 231 -10.87 -22.91 -25.45
CA ALA A 231 -10.90 -21.79 -26.38
C ALA A 231 -9.61 -21.74 -27.20
N TRP A 232 -9.72 -21.31 -28.46
CA TRP A 232 -8.54 -21.08 -29.28
C TRP A 232 -8.77 -19.96 -30.29
N VAL A 233 -7.66 -19.31 -30.64
CA VAL A 233 -7.62 -18.17 -31.56
C VAL A 233 -6.93 -18.61 -32.84
N GLN A 234 -7.68 -18.60 -33.94
CA GLN A 234 -7.25 -19.15 -35.22
C GLN A 234 -7.25 -18.09 -36.32
N ASN A 235 -6.39 -18.27 -37.32
CA ASN A 235 -6.49 -17.55 -38.59
C ASN A 235 -7.90 -17.72 -39.20
N THR A 236 -8.42 -16.67 -39.84
CA THR A 236 -9.77 -16.65 -40.43
C THR A 236 -9.88 -17.39 -41.76
N GLY A 237 -8.76 -17.77 -42.37
CA GLY A 237 -8.71 -18.50 -43.63
C GLY A 237 -9.26 -19.93 -43.56
N ALA A 238 -9.70 -20.45 -44.71
CA ALA A 238 -9.93 -21.89 -44.87
C ALA A 238 -8.60 -22.66 -44.68
N PHE A 239 -8.68 -23.96 -44.34
CA PHE A 239 -7.47 -24.78 -44.15
C PHE A 239 -6.48 -24.70 -45.33
N SER A 240 -6.98 -24.68 -46.57
CA SER A 240 -6.16 -24.55 -47.79
C SER A 240 -5.43 -23.21 -47.94
N ALA A 241 -5.86 -22.17 -47.24
CA ALA A 241 -5.27 -20.83 -47.24
C ALA A 241 -4.41 -20.54 -46.01
N GLY A 242 -4.25 -21.52 -45.11
CA GLY A 242 -3.56 -21.39 -43.83
C GLY A 242 -4.54 -21.11 -42.69
N SER A 243 -4.59 -22.02 -41.72
CA SER A 243 -5.50 -21.95 -40.58
C SER A 243 -4.78 -22.07 -39.24
N GLU A 244 -3.63 -21.41 -39.11
CA GLU A 244 -2.83 -21.46 -37.88
C GLU A 244 -3.65 -21.09 -36.64
N VAL A 245 -3.56 -21.91 -35.60
CA VAL A 245 -3.96 -21.56 -34.24
C VAL A 245 -2.79 -20.81 -33.61
N TYR A 246 -3.02 -19.57 -33.22
CA TYR A 246 -1.99 -18.71 -32.64
C TYR A 246 -1.82 -18.95 -31.14
N GLN A 247 -2.92 -19.19 -30.43
CA GLN A 247 -2.94 -19.51 -29.00
C GLN A 247 -4.21 -20.27 -28.63
N ALA A 248 -4.14 -21.10 -27.58
CA ALA A 248 -5.27 -21.82 -27.01
C ALA A 248 -5.23 -21.77 -25.47
N ALA A 249 -6.39 -21.97 -24.84
CA ALA A 249 -6.55 -22.00 -23.39
C ALA A 249 -7.67 -22.99 -23.03
N TYR A 250 -7.64 -23.54 -21.82
CA TYR A 250 -8.75 -24.33 -21.30
C TYR A 250 -8.97 -24.07 -19.81
N THR A 251 -10.20 -24.25 -19.35
CA THR A 251 -10.57 -24.27 -17.93
C THR A 251 -11.39 -25.53 -17.63
N SER A 252 -11.29 -26.05 -16.42
CA SER A 252 -11.92 -27.31 -16.00
C SER A 252 -12.87 -27.08 -14.83
N TYR A 253 -13.87 -27.95 -14.67
CA TYR A 253 -14.71 -27.92 -13.48
C TYR A 253 -13.91 -28.36 -12.22
N PRO A 254 -14.17 -27.80 -11.04
CA PRO A 254 -15.04 -26.63 -10.80
C PRO A 254 -14.46 -25.37 -11.42
N PHE A 255 -15.29 -24.62 -12.15
CA PHE A 255 -14.87 -23.39 -12.80
C PHE A 255 -14.73 -22.31 -11.74
N PHE A 256 -13.49 -21.96 -11.44
CA PHE A 256 -13.15 -20.88 -10.53
C PHE A 256 -13.05 -19.54 -11.28
N PRO A 257 -13.30 -18.43 -10.58
CA PRO A 257 -12.93 -17.11 -11.04
C PRO A 257 -11.42 -17.05 -11.41
N ASP A 258 -11.12 -16.38 -12.51
CA ASP A 258 -9.79 -15.93 -12.95
C ASP A 258 -9.99 -14.44 -13.24
N CYS A 259 -10.06 -13.67 -12.17
CA CYS A 259 -10.54 -12.29 -12.19
C CYS A 259 -9.51 -11.34 -12.79
N ASN A 260 -8.22 -11.60 -12.57
CA ASN A 260 -7.12 -10.83 -13.17
C ASN A 260 -6.81 -11.28 -14.61
N GLY A 261 -7.39 -12.40 -15.04
CA GLY A 261 -7.32 -12.90 -16.40
C GLY A 261 -5.91 -13.34 -16.79
N ASN A 262 -5.11 -13.87 -15.86
CA ASN A 262 -3.74 -14.31 -16.10
C ASN A 262 -3.62 -15.81 -16.46
N SER A 263 -4.75 -16.52 -16.58
CA SER A 263 -4.84 -17.97 -16.85
C SER A 263 -4.38 -18.89 -15.72
N ILE A 264 -4.20 -18.36 -14.52
CA ILE A 264 -4.12 -19.11 -13.28
C ILE A 264 -5.45 -18.86 -12.56
N PRO A 265 -6.15 -19.90 -12.07
CA PRO A 265 -7.33 -19.68 -11.25
C PRO A 265 -6.98 -18.92 -9.96
N ASP A 266 -7.81 -17.97 -9.54
CA ASP A 266 -7.57 -17.18 -8.32
C ASP A 266 -7.23 -18.06 -7.08
N PRO A 267 -7.89 -19.22 -6.84
CA PRO A 267 -7.52 -20.10 -5.74
C PRO A 267 -6.11 -20.71 -5.84
N ASP A 268 -5.61 -20.96 -7.04
CA ASP A 268 -4.25 -21.47 -7.26
C ASP A 268 -3.21 -20.37 -7.06
N GLU A 269 -3.56 -19.11 -7.33
CA GLU A 269 -2.73 -17.94 -7.03
C GLU A 269 -2.62 -17.71 -5.53
N LEU A 270 -3.74 -17.74 -4.81
CA LEU A 270 -3.77 -17.65 -3.35
C LEU A 270 -2.93 -18.74 -2.68
N ALA A 271 -3.05 -19.99 -3.19
CA ALA A 271 -2.31 -21.11 -2.64
C ALA A 271 -0.79 -21.02 -2.87
N ASN A 272 -0.35 -20.26 -3.88
CA ASN A 272 1.06 -20.15 -4.29
C ASN A 272 1.58 -18.71 -4.24
N CYS A 273 0.91 -17.81 -3.49
CA CYS A 273 1.28 -16.41 -3.45
C CYS A 273 2.65 -16.24 -2.79
N PRO A 274 3.65 -15.62 -3.47
CA PRO A 274 4.96 -15.39 -2.88
C PRO A 274 4.84 -14.55 -1.61
N PRO A 275 5.62 -14.85 -0.55
CA PRO A 275 5.62 -14.04 0.65
C PRO A 275 5.94 -12.57 0.34
N GLY A 276 5.00 -11.67 0.66
CA GLY A 276 5.14 -10.23 0.44
C GLY A 276 4.75 -9.74 -0.95
N ASP A 277 4.11 -10.57 -1.78
CA ASP A 277 3.46 -10.11 -3.01
C ASP A 277 2.00 -9.71 -2.70
N PRO A 278 1.65 -8.41 -2.69
CA PRO A 278 0.30 -7.96 -2.35
C PRO A 278 -0.71 -8.27 -3.45
N THR A 279 -0.27 -8.47 -4.70
CA THR A 279 -1.19 -8.57 -5.84
C THR A 279 -1.94 -9.91 -5.89
N CYS A 280 -1.36 -10.96 -5.31
CA CYS A 280 -1.94 -12.30 -5.21
C CYS A 280 -2.39 -12.66 -3.78
N ALA A 281 -2.36 -11.72 -2.84
CA ALA A 281 -2.81 -11.95 -1.48
C ALA A 281 -4.35 -11.94 -1.40
N ASP A 282 -4.89 -12.41 -0.27
CA ASP A 282 -6.30 -12.28 0.13
C ASP A 282 -6.30 -11.80 1.57
N CYS A 283 -6.15 -10.49 1.72
CA CYS A 283 -5.97 -9.86 3.02
C CYS A 283 -7.25 -9.90 3.87
N ASN A 284 -8.42 -9.92 3.24
CA ASN A 284 -9.72 -9.93 3.92
C ASN A 284 -10.30 -11.36 4.13
N GLY A 285 -9.66 -12.39 3.57
CA GLY A 285 -10.01 -13.80 3.72
C GLY A 285 -11.27 -14.23 2.96
N ASN A 286 -11.69 -13.48 1.92
CA ASN A 286 -12.92 -13.75 1.18
C ASN A 286 -12.73 -14.76 0.02
N GLY A 287 -11.49 -15.17 -0.26
CA GLY A 287 -11.11 -16.09 -1.32
C GLY A 287 -10.99 -15.47 -2.71
N ILE A 288 -10.92 -14.14 -2.81
CA ILE A 288 -10.67 -13.34 -4.01
C ILE A 288 -9.30 -12.66 -3.83
N LEU A 289 -8.55 -12.49 -4.93
CA LEU A 289 -7.28 -11.76 -4.86
C LEU A 289 -7.53 -10.29 -4.52
N ASP A 290 -6.62 -9.71 -3.74
CA ASP A 290 -6.54 -8.28 -3.42
C ASP A 290 -6.64 -7.41 -4.69
N SER A 291 -5.87 -7.76 -5.72
CA SER A 291 -5.93 -7.08 -7.03
C SER A 291 -7.31 -7.13 -7.71
N CYS A 292 -8.11 -8.14 -7.39
CA CYS A 292 -9.45 -8.31 -7.93
C CYS A 292 -10.55 -7.68 -7.08
N ASP A 293 -10.37 -7.62 -5.76
CA ASP A 293 -11.19 -6.80 -4.89
C ASP A 293 -11.09 -5.32 -5.31
N ILE A 294 -9.88 -4.87 -5.67
CA ILE A 294 -9.65 -3.52 -6.22
C ILE A 294 -10.35 -3.34 -7.57
N LEU A 295 -10.15 -4.27 -8.52
CA LEU A 295 -10.73 -4.19 -9.86
C LEU A 295 -12.27 -4.21 -9.84
N GLY A 296 -12.86 -4.97 -8.92
CA GLY A 296 -14.30 -5.11 -8.72
C GLY A 296 -14.93 -4.01 -7.86
N CYS A 297 -14.15 -3.01 -7.44
CA CYS A 297 -14.59 -2.09 -6.41
C CYS A 297 -15.77 -1.21 -6.86
N SER A 298 -16.85 -1.26 -6.08
CA SER A 298 -18.09 -0.51 -6.32
C SER A 298 -18.14 0.84 -5.62
N GLY A 299 -16.96 1.37 -5.23
CA GLY A 299 -16.79 2.69 -4.62
C GLY A 299 -16.73 2.72 -3.10
N SER A 300 -16.67 1.56 -2.42
CA SER A 300 -16.35 1.48 -0.99
C SER A 300 -14.87 1.76 -0.76
N TRP A 301 -14.51 2.48 0.32
CA TRP A 301 -13.10 2.66 0.71
C TRP A 301 -12.42 1.31 1.00
N ALA A 302 -13.14 0.36 1.57
CA ALA A 302 -12.59 -0.97 1.90
C ALA A 302 -12.05 -1.77 0.69
N CYS A 303 -12.40 -1.42 -0.54
CA CYS A 303 -11.91 -2.10 -1.75
C CYS A 303 -11.14 -1.18 -2.69
N LYS A 304 -10.88 0.08 -2.32
CA LYS A 304 -10.06 0.96 -3.14
C LYS A 304 -8.58 0.69 -2.89
N ASP A 305 -7.74 1.26 -3.75
CA ASP A 305 -6.29 1.27 -3.66
C ASP A 305 -5.86 2.71 -3.98
N CYS A 306 -5.90 3.56 -2.96
CA CYS A 306 -5.70 5.00 -3.15
C CYS A 306 -4.22 5.36 -3.41
N ASP A 307 -3.29 4.54 -2.90
CA ASP A 307 -1.85 4.77 -2.95
C ASP A 307 -1.16 3.98 -4.08
N GLY A 308 -1.88 3.04 -4.72
CA GLY A 308 -1.45 2.26 -5.86
C GLY A 308 -0.51 1.12 -5.50
N ASN A 309 -0.50 0.66 -4.25
CA ASN A 309 0.41 -0.37 -3.77
C ASN A 309 -0.08 -1.81 -4.02
N GLY A 310 -1.31 -1.96 -4.52
CA GLY A 310 -1.91 -3.24 -4.88
C GLY A 310 -2.57 -3.99 -3.72
N VAL A 311 -2.68 -3.39 -2.53
CA VAL A 311 -3.45 -3.87 -1.38
C VAL A 311 -4.74 -3.03 -1.27
N PRO A 312 -5.92 -3.63 -1.05
CA PRO A 312 -7.11 -2.86 -0.75
C PRO A 312 -6.92 -2.04 0.53
N ASP A 313 -7.33 -0.76 0.53
CA ASP A 313 -7.26 0.13 1.70
C ASP A 313 -7.90 -0.56 2.93
N GLY A 314 -8.94 -1.37 2.66
CA GLY A 314 -9.59 -2.40 3.50
C GLY A 314 -8.72 -3.12 4.53
N CYS A 315 -7.49 -3.38 4.11
CA CYS A 315 -6.56 -4.29 4.75
C CYS A 315 -5.37 -3.56 5.36
N GLU A 316 -5.31 -2.25 5.21
CA GLU A 316 -4.23 -1.39 5.68
C GLU A 316 -4.61 -0.64 6.96
N TYR A 317 -5.91 -0.61 7.30
CA TYR A 317 -6.47 0.13 8.44
C TYR A 317 -5.85 -0.20 9.79
N SER A 318 -5.33 -1.41 10.02
CA SER A 318 -4.87 -1.80 11.36
C SER A 318 -3.54 -1.16 11.80
N ALA A 319 -2.79 -0.57 10.87
CA ALA A 319 -1.51 0.09 11.17
C ALA A 319 -1.48 1.59 10.81
N ALA A 320 -2.42 2.06 9.99
CA ALA A 320 -2.42 3.41 9.42
C ALA A 320 -3.82 4.03 9.38
N ASP A 321 -4.71 3.74 10.34
CA ASP A 321 -5.98 4.46 10.55
C ASP A 321 -6.00 4.97 11.99
N CYS A 322 -5.34 6.11 12.22
CA CYS A 322 -5.16 6.66 13.55
C CYS A 322 -6.48 7.08 14.22
N ASN A 323 -7.47 7.48 13.42
CA ASN A 323 -8.76 8.00 13.90
C ASN A 323 -9.87 6.93 13.90
N ASN A 324 -9.59 5.72 13.41
CA ASN A 324 -10.46 4.56 13.30
C ASN A 324 -11.76 4.82 12.50
N ASN A 325 -11.70 5.65 11.45
CA ASN A 325 -12.86 5.98 10.64
C ASN A 325 -13.10 4.99 9.47
N GLY A 326 -12.18 4.04 9.26
CA GLY A 326 -12.25 3.06 8.18
C GLY A 326 -11.70 3.56 6.84
N VAL A 327 -10.87 4.61 6.86
CA VAL A 327 -10.05 5.11 5.75
C VAL A 327 -8.63 5.21 6.29
N SER A 328 -7.63 4.76 5.52
CA SER A 328 -6.25 4.91 5.98
C SER A 328 -5.81 6.37 5.90
N ASP A 329 -4.93 6.76 6.81
CA ASP A 329 -4.26 8.04 6.94
C ASP A 329 -3.77 8.56 5.57
N GLN A 330 -3.04 7.71 4.83
CA GLN A 330 -2.53 8.01 3.50
C GLN A 330 -3.65 8.34 2.50
N CYS A 331 -4.77 7.61 2.53
CA CYS A 331 -5.90 7.85 1.65
C CYS A 331 -6.66 9.12 2.01
N GLU A 332 -6.77 9.45 3.29
CA GLU A 332 -7.37 10.72 3.72
C GLU A 332 -6.56 11.91 3.19
N ILE A 333 -5.23 11.83 3.29
CA ILE A 333 -4.31 12.87 2.80
C ILE A 333 -4.41 13.02 1.29
N VAL A 334 -4.31 11.91 0.54
CA VAL A 334 -4.40 11.91 -0.94
C VAL A 334 -5.76 12.42 -1.43
N ALA A 335 -6.84 12.11 -0.71
CA ALA A 335 -8.18 12.61 -1.01
C ALA A 335 -8.42 14.07 -0.59
N GLY A 336 -7.45 14.70 0.11
CA GLY A 336 -7.58 16.05 0.66
C GLY A 336 -8.65 16.15 1.77
N LEU A 337 -8.97 15.03 2.42
CA LEU A 337 -9.92 14.96 3.52
C LEU A 337 -9.25 15.34 4.85
N SER A 338 -7.96 15.02 4.98
CA SER A 338 -7.15 15.36 6.14
C SER A 338 -5.86 16.05 5.70
N PRO A 339 -5.47 17.17 6.33
CA PRO A 339 -4.19 17.81 6.04
C PRO A 339 -3.03 17.05 6.70
N ASP A 340 -1.88 17.10 6.03
CA ASP A 340 -0.58 16.59 6.49
C ASP A 340 0.47 17.63 6.06
N CYS A 341 0.71 18.62 6.91
CA CYS A 341 1.55 19.77 6.55
C CYS A 341 3.04 19.41 6.56
N ASN A 342 3.43 18.46 7.42
CA ASN A 342 4.82 18.04 7.60
C ASN A 342 5.23 16.90 6.63
N ASN A 343 4.27 16.37 5.86
CA ASN A 343 4.40 15.32 4.85
C ASN A 343 4.98 14.01 5.40
N ASN A 344 4.62 13.64 6.64
CA ASN A 344 5.09 12.42 7.28
C ASN A 344 4.19 11.19 7.00
N GLY A 345 3.05 11.38 6.34
CA GLY A 345 2.08 10.32 6.03
C GLY A 345 1.03 10.08 7.11
N VAL A 346 1.01 10.88 8.18
CA VAL A 346 0.03 10.86 9.27
C VAL A 346 -0.73 12.20 9.27
N PRO A 347 -2.08 12.21 9.31
CA PRO A 347 -2.85 13.44 9.42
C PRO A 347 -2.43 14.32 10.61
N ASP A 348 -2.45 15.64 10.42
CA ASP A 348 -2.15 16.64 11.46
C ASP A 348 -2.93 16.36 12.76
N SER A 349 -4.22 16.04 12.64
CA SER A 349 -5.08 15.71 13.78
C SER A 349 -4.61 14.51 14.60
N CYS A 350 -3.94 13.56 13.96
CA CYS A 350 -3.39 12.37 14.59
C CYS A 350 -2.01 12.62 15.17
N ASP A 351 -1.22 13.50 14.54
CA ASP A 351 0.02 13.99 15.12
C ASP A 351 -0.23 14.73 16.45
N LEU A 352 -1.27 15.56 16.48
CA LEU A 352 -1.72 16.23 17.72
C LEU A 352 -2.20 15.23 18.78
N ALA A 353 -2.98 14.22 18.38
CA ALA A 353 -3.47 13.19 19.31
C ALA A 353 -2.35 12.29 19.86
N ALA A 354 -1.32 12.02 19.04
CA ALA A 354 -0.14 11.24 19.41
C ALA A 354 0.91 12.06 20.16
N PHE A 355 0.75 13.39 20.23
CA PHE A 355 1.73 14.34 20.74
C PHE A 355 3.08 14.28 20.00
N THR A 356 3.04 13.96 18.71
CA THR A 356 4.20 14.01 17.80
C THR A 356 4.40 15.40 17.20
N SER A 357 3.34 16.22 17.16
CA SER A 357 3.41 17.65 16.84
C SER A 357 2.82 18.52 17.97
N PRO A 358 3.45 19.67 18.29
CA PRO A 358 2.93 20.62 19.26
C PRO A 358 1.83 21.53 18.68
N ASP A 359 0.95 22.03 19.54
CA ASP A 359 -0.11 23.02 19.23
C ASP A 359 -0.24 23.93 20.46
N CYS A 360 0.66 24.90 20.58
CA CYS A 360 0.77 25.75 21.77
C CYS A 360 -0.40 26.75 21.88
N ASN A 361 -0.99 27.12 20.74
CA ASN A 361 -2.08 28.10 20.66
C ASN A 361 -3.48 27.44 20.74
N HIS A 362 -3.51 26.10 20.75
CA HIS A 362 -4.70 25.26 20.84
C HIS A 362 -5.74 25.54 19.74
N ASN A 363 -5.28 25.87 18.54
CA ASN A 363 -6.15 26.13 17.39
C ASN A 363 -6.47 24.85 16.57
N ALA A 364 -5.96 23.69 16.99
CA ALA A 364 -6.05 22.40 16.31
C ALA A 364 -5.30 22.32 14.97
N VAL A 365 -4.31 23.18 14.78
CA VAL A 365 -3.31 23.17 13.71
C VAL A 365 -1.94 23.05 14.36
N PRO A 366 -1.09 22.09 13.97
CA PRO A 366 0.25 22.00 14.53
C PRO A 366 1.08 23.27 14.34
N ASP A 367 1.96 23.59 15.31
CA ASP A 367 2.78 24.81 15.29
C ASP A 367 3.63 24.90 14.01
N GLU A 368 4.16 23.77 13.51
CA GLU A 368 4.91 23.74 12.24
C GLU A 368 4.04 24.09 11.02
N CYS A 369 2.75 23.83 11.07
CA CYS A 369 1.79 24.17 10.03
C CYS A 369 1.39 25.65 10.12
N ASP A 370 1.20 26.17 11.34
CA ASP A 370 0.95 27.59 11.59
C ASP A 370 2.12 28.45 11.08
N LEU A 371 3.36 28.02 11.36
CA LEU A 371 4.57 28.68 10.89
C LEU A 371 4.66 28.65 9.35
N ALA A 372 4.40 27.49 8.73
CA ALA A 372 4.44 27.35 7.27
C ALA A 372 3.35 28.15 6.55
N ALA A 373 2.19 28.32 7.17
CA ALA A 373 1.06 29.09 6.65
C ALA A 373 1.12 30.58 7.04
N CYS A 374 2.16 31.02 7.74
CA CYS A 374 2.21 32.39 8.25
C CYS A 374 2.35 33.41 7.11
N VAL A 375 1.46 34.41 7.10
CA VAL A 375 1.45 35.48 6.10
C VAL A 375 1.28 36.84 6.77
N ASN A 376 2.40 37.50 7.06
CA ASN A 376 2.44 38.84 7.66
C ASN A 376 1.56 38.96 8.92
N GLN A 377 1.71 38.01 9.84
CA GLN A 377 0.91 37.93 11.05
C GLN A 377 1.85 37.77 12.26
N PRO A 378 1.97 38.79 13.14
CA PRO A 378 2.93 38.79 14.25
C PRO A 378 2.76 37.71 15.32
N TRP A 379 1.66 36.94 15.27
CA TRP A 379 1.40 35.86 16.22
C TRP A 379 1.89 34.49 15.70
N CYS A 380 2.10 34.35 14.40
CA CYS A 380 2.63 33.12 13.78
C CYS A 380 4.03 33.28 13.18
N ASP A 381 4.60 34.48 13.22
CA ASP A 381 5.98 34.70 12.80
C ASP A 381 6.95 33.99 13.77
N ASP A 382 8.22 33.91 13.40
CA ASP A 382 9.31 33.39 14.24
C ASP A 382 10.43 34.43 14.25
N CYS A 383 10.18 35.56 14.92
CA CYS A 383 11.07 36.72 14.83
C CYS A 383 12.46 36.45 15.42
N ASN A 384 12.53 35.59 16.44
CA ASN A 384 13.79 35.18 17.07
C ASN A 384 14.45 33.97 16.37
N ASN A 385 13.82 33.41 15.32
CA ASN A 385 14.28 32.29 14.50
C ASN A 385 14.61 31.02 15.32
N ASN A 386 13.81 30.72 16.35
CA ASN A 386 14.00 29.54 17.20
C ASN A 386 13.21 28.30 16.73
N GLY A 387 12.39 28.44 15.69
CA GLY A 387 11.55 27.38 15.13
C GLY A 387 10.21 27.20 15.84
N LYS A 388 9.76 28.17 16.63
CA LYS A 388 8.43 28.25 17.25
C LYS A 388 7.74 29.52 16.77
N ILE A 389 6.41 29.47 16.71
CA ILE A 389 5.63 30.68 16.45
C ILE A 389 5.71 31.63 17.65
N ASP A 390 5.67 32.93 17.38
CA ASP A 390 5.75 34.01 18.36
C ASP A 390 4.69 33.90 19.47
N TYR A 391 3.48 33.41 19.14
CA TYR A 391 2.49 33.09 20.15
C TYR A 391 3.02 32.09 21.18
N CYS A 392 3.72 31.03 20.75
CA CYS A 392 4.34 30.07 21.67
C CYS A 392 5.51 30.65 22.45
N ASP A 393 6.13 31.72 21.94
CA ASP A 393 7.22 32.40 22.63
C ASP A 393 6.71 33.35 23.70
N LEU A 394 5.55 34.00 23.49
CA LEU A 394 4.85 34.83 24.48
C LEU A 394 4.05 34.01 25.49
N VAL A 395 3.42 32.93 25.05
CA VAL A 395 2.67 32.02 25.91
C VAL A 395 3.61 30.95 26.43
N ALA A 396 4.15 31.22 27.61
CA ALA A 396 5.23 30.44 28.21
C ALA A 396 4.80 29.07 28.76
N ASP A 397 3.89 28.33 28.14
CA ASP A 397 3.62 26.96 28.61
C ASP A 397 4.77 26.03 28.22
N TYR A 398 5.55 25.62 29.23
CA TYR A 398 6.52 24.56 29.06
C TYR A 398 5.80 23.22 29.08
N ASP A 399 5.78 22.54 27.95
CA ASP A 399 5.22 21.20 27.77
C ASP A 399 6.30 20.25 27.23
N SER A 400 6.62 19.20 27.98
CA SER A 400 7.61 18.21 27.56
C SER A 400 7.23 16.81 28.05
N THR A 401 7.31 15.82 27.15
CA THR A 401 6.91 14.43 27.43
C THR A 401 8.07 13.46 27.20
N SER A 402 8.22 12.50 28.10
CA SER A 402 9.22 11.43 27.97
C SER A 402 8.80 10.33 26.99
N PRO A 403 9.74 9.53 26.46
CA PRO A 403 9.41 8.27 25.81
C PRO A 403 8.68 7.29 26.74
N ASN A 404 8.10 6.23 26.15
CA ASN A 404 7.56 5.10 26.90
C ASN A 404 8.70 4.27 27.50
N TYR A 405 8.76 4.20 28.82
CA TYR A 405 9.71 3.37 29.53
C TYR A 405 9.10 2.02 29.88
N ALA A 406 9.61 0.96 29.24
CA ALA A 406 9.21 -0.42 29.47
C ALA A 406 10.35 -1.27 30.08
N PRO A 407 10.05 -2.32 30.85
CA PRO A 407 8.73 -2.62 31.43
C PRO A 407 8.45 -1.71 32.64
N LEU A 408 7.18 -1.55 32.99
CA LEU A 408 6.72 -0.97 34.25
C LEU A 408 6.50 -2.10 35.27
N GLY A 409 7.31 -2.15 36.33
CA GLY A 409 7.10 -3.07 37.44
C GLY A 409 8.27 -3.20 38.42
N THR A 410 8.09 -4.05 39.44
CA THR A 410 9.03 -4.25 40.54
C THR A 410 10.43 -4.59 40.04
N GLY A 411 11.44 -3.84 40.52
CA GLY A 411 12.85 -4.03 40.14
C GLY A 411 13.26 -3.32 38.85
N TYR A 412 12.35 -2.55 38.23
CA TYR A 412 12.57 -1.83 36.99
C TYR A 412 12.30 -0.33 37.13
N ASP A 413 12.95 0.29 38.12
CA ASP A 413 12.91 1.74 38.35
C ASP A 413 13.27 2.50 37.07
N LYS A 414 12.56 3.60 36.80
CA LYS A 414 12.76 4.42 35.60
C LYS A 414 13.15 5.82 35.97
N THR A 415 14.07 6.38 35.21
CA THR A 415 14.53 7.75 35.39
C THR A 415 14.40 8.50 34.08
N HIS A 416 13.76 9.66 34.13
CA HIS A 416 13.75 10.62 33.04
C HIS A 416 14.39 11.92 33.50
N VAL A 417 15.15 12.58 32.62
CA VAL A 417 15.78 13.86 32.92
C VAL A 417 15.27 14.88 31.92
N PHE A 418 14.52 15.85 32.43
CA PHE A 418 14.24 17.09 31.70
C PHE A 418 15.47 17.97 31.84
N THR A 419 16.16 18.21 30.72
CA THR A 419 17.43 18.95 30.71
C THR A 419 17.14 20.44 30.71
N ASN A 420 17.63 21.14 31.72
CA ASN A 420 17.50 22.58 31.92
C ASN A 420 16.13 23.20 31.55
N PRO A 421 15.01 22.70 32.10
CA PRO A 421 13.69 23.24 31.76
C PRO A 421 13.55 24.70 32.26
N PRO A 422 12.77 25.59 31.62
CA PRO A 422 12.63 27.00 32.00
C PRO A 422 12.20 27.24 33.46
N VAL A 423 12.42 28.45 33.98
CA VAL A 423 11.95 28.82 35.32
C VAL A 423 10.42 28.82 35.35
N ALA A 424 9.82 28.15 36.33
CA ALA A 424 8.36 28.10 36.48
C ALA A 424 7.82 29.40 37.12
N LEU A 425 6.76 29.95 36.54
CA LEU A 425 5.94 31.05 37.09
C LEU A 425 4.66 30.52 37.75
N GLY A 426 4.11 29.41 37.24
CA GLY A 426 2.89 28.77 37.72
C GLY A 426 3.09 27.45 38.47
N SER A 427 1.99 26.86 38.95
CA SER A 427 2.05 25.51 39.51
C SER A 427 2.47 24.51 38.44
N VAL A 428 3.31 23.55 38.84
CA VAL A 428 3.91 22.57 37.93
C VAL A 428 3.19 21.24 38.04
N THR A 429 2.76 20.70 36.90
CA THR A 429 2.02 19.45 36.82
C THR A 429 2.88 18.37 36.15
N PHE A 430 3.00 17.23 36.83
CA PHE A 430 3.56 16.00 36.27
C PHE A 430 2.42 15.04 36.00
N THR A 431 2.20 14.70 34.74
CA THR A 431 1.16 13.76 34.30
C THR A 431 1.82 12.45 33.88
N PHE A 432 1.34 11.34 34.43
CA PHE A 432 1.88 10.01 34.18
C PHE A 432 0.87 9.20 33.38
N THR A 433 1.30 8.69 32.22
CA THR A 433 0.51 7.76 31.41
C THR A 433 1.14 6.38 31.50
N ALA A 434 0.36 5.36 31.84
CA ALA A 434 0.85 4.01 32.00
C ALA A 434 -0.09 2.95 31.43
N ARG A 435 0.51 1.79 31.18
CA ARG A 435 -0.15 0.50 31.02
C ARG A 435 0.58 -0.50 31.90
N GLY A 436 -0.12 -1.17 32.81
CA GLY A 436 0.53 -2.08 33.76
C GLY A 436 -0.44 -2.86 34.64
N ASP A 437 0.14 -3.54 35.62
CA ASP A 437 -0.53 -4.23 36.73
C ASP A 437 -0.88 -3.20 37.81
N LEU A 438 -2.06 -2.57 37.69
CA LEU A 438 -2.45 -1.37 38.43
C LEU A 438 -3.85 -1.47 39.08
N SER A 439 -4.53 -2.61 39.01
CA SER A 439 -5.90 -2.74 39.54
C SER A 439 -6.02 -2.85 41.05
N ALA A 440 -4.96 -3.23 41.76
CA ALA A 440 -4.98 -3.41 43.20
C ALA A 440 -4.59 -2.14 43.96
N ALA A 441 -5.19 -1.93 45.14
CA ALA A 441 -4.92 -0.75 45.98
C ALA A 441 -3.45 -0.58 46.42
N ASN A 442 -2.63 -1.62 46.31
CA ASN A 442 -1.20 -1.61 46.66
C ASN A 442 -0.28 -1.53 45.42
N GLU A 443 -0.83 -1.45 44.22
CA GLU A 443 -0.11 -1.24 42.97
C GLU A 443 -0.05 0.26 42.70
N ASN A 444 1.12 0.84 42.91
CA ASN A 444 1.33 2.27 42.75
C ASN A 444 2.77 2.54 42.33
N VAL A 445 3.05 3.79 41.94
CA VAL A 445 4.40 4.22 41.56
C VAL A 445 4.77 5.45 42.38
N ALA A 446 5.86 5.35 43.14
CA ALA A 446 6.41 6.47 43.89
C ALA A 446 7.26 7.37 42.98
N ILE A 447 7.02 8.67 43.07
CA ILE A 447 7.64 9.68 42.22
C ILE A 447 8.58 10.55 43.04
N TYR A 448 9.84 10.61 42.62
CA TYR A 448 10.86 11.47 43.21
C TYR A 448 11.33 12.50 42.19
N ILE A 449 11.44 13.76 42.63
CA ILE A 449 11.98 14.88 41.85
C ILE A 449 13.31 15.29 42.46
N ASN A 450 14.41 15.12 41.71
CA ASN A 450 15.78 15.37 42.17
C ASN A 450 16.07 14.76 43.55
N GLY A 451 15.59 13.52 43.78
CA GLY A 451 15.77 12.76 45.01
C GLY A 451 14.77 13.05 46.14
N ASN A 452 13.88 14.03 45.99
CA ASN A 452 12.84 14.31 46.97
C ASN A 452 11.52 13.64 46.57
N LEU A 453 10.86 12.96 47.51
CA LEU A 453 9.55 12.33 47.24
C LEU A 453 8.50 13.42 46.97
N LEU A 454 7.89 13.38 45.80
CA LEU A 454 6.76 14.23 45.43
C LEU A 454 5.43 13.59 45.87
N GLY A 455 5.28 12.28 45.63
CA GLY A 455 4.06 11.55 45.95
C GLY A 455 4.01 10.16 45.32
N THR A 456 2.84 9.55 45.35
CA THR A 456 2.55 8.26 44.73
C THR A 456 1.38 8.40 43.77
N VAL A 457 1.54 7.87 42.55
CA VAL A 457 0.48 7.81 41.54
C VAL A 457 -0.11 6.40 41.44
N TYR A 458 -1.29 6.31 40.83
CA TYR A 458 -2.11 5.12 40.65
C TYR A 458 -2.73 4.58 41.95
N THR A 459 -3.00 5.44 42.94
CA THR A 459 -3.60 5.03 44.23
C THR A 459 -5.13 4.89 44.21
N GLY A 460 -5.74 5.16 43.05
CA GLY A 460 -7.19 5.16 42.82
C GLY A 460 -7.73 3.83 42.29
N ALA A 461 -8.85 3.89 41.58
CA ALA A 461 -9.42 2.73 40.89
C ALA A 461 -8.87 2.68 39.45
N TYR A 462 -7.83 1.86 39.26
CA TYR A 462 -7.22 1.60 37.97
C TYR A 462 -7.47 0.13 37.57
N PHE A 463 -7.01 -0.26 36.38
CA PHE A 463 -7.30 -1.57 35.79
C PHE A 463 -6.03 -2.21 35.24
N ASP A 464 -5.96 -3.54 35.28
CA ASP A 464 -4.83 -4.22 34.68
C ASP A 464 -4.86 -4.08 33.17
N CYS A 465 -3.70 -3.72 32.62
CA CYS A 465 -3.40 -3.82 31.19
C CYS A 465 -4.30 -2.98 30.26
N GLN A 466 -5.06 -2.04 30.83
CA GLN A 466 -5.72 -1.00 30.07
C GLN A 466 -4.68 0.06 29.68
N ASP A 467 -4.72 0.46 28.41
CA ASP A 467 -3.84 1.48 27.89
C ASP A 467 -4.26 2.88 28.34
N ASN A 468 -3.32 3.82 28.31
CA ASN A 468 -3.57 5.24 28.58
C ASN A 468 -4.20 5.53 29.96
N GLN A 469 -3.76 4.84 31.02
CA GLN A 469 -4.16 5.21 32.38
C GLN A 469 -3.40 6.42 32.86
N ILE A 470 -4.13 7.48 33.20
CA ILE A 470 -3.58 8.78 33.52
C ILE A 470 -3.74 9.06 35.02
N ASP A 471 -2.65 9.54 35.64
CA ASP A 471 -2.66 10.13 36.97
C ASP A 471 -1.70 11.33 37.00
N SER A 472 -1.81 12.20 37.99
CA SER A 472 -0.97 13.41 38.05
C SER A 472 -0.59 13.80 39.47
N LEU A 473 0.58 14.45 39.59
CA LEU A 473 1.05 15.10 40.81
C LEU A 473 1.41 16.54 40.48
N THR A 474 1.14 17.45 41.42
CA THR A 474 1.46 18.87 41.27
C THR A 474 2.45 19.33 42.33
N MET A 475 3.28 20.30 41.97
CA MET A 475 4.14 21.02 42.91
C MET A 475 4.13 22.52 42.63
N THR A 476 4.48 23.34 43.63
CA THR A 476 4.50 24.80 43.45
C THR A 476 5.70 25.24 42.60
N ALA A 477 5.56 26.37 41.89
CA ALA A 477 6.65 27.00 41.15
C ALA A 477 7.93 27.13 42.00
N ALA A 478 7.80 27.59 43.24
CA ALA A 478 8.91 27.78 44.17
C ALA A 478 9.62 26.46 44.50
N ALA A 479 8.86 25.38 44.76
CA ALA A 479 9.44 24.07 45.06
C ALA A 479 10.13 23.47 43.83
N PHE A 480 9.54 23.63 42.65
CA PHE A 480 10.13 23.18 41.39
C PHE A 480 11.43 23.93 41.08
N ASN A 481 11.41 25.26 41.15
CA ASN A 481 12.59 26.09 40.88
C ASN A 481 13.73 25.82 41.89
N ALA A 482 13.40 25.55 43.15
CA ALA A 482 14.39 25.12 44.14
C ALA A 482 14.98 23.73 43.82
N ALA A 483 14.13 22.77 43.40
CA ALA A 483 14.58 21.46 42.97
C ALA A 483 15.48 21.55 41.72
N LYS A 484 15.12 22.39 40.75
CA LYS A 484 15.93 22.68 39.56
C LYS A 484 17.32 23.19 39.93
N GLN A 485 17.40 24.13 40.87
CA GLN A 485 18.67 24.67 41.35
C GLN A 485 19.54 23.60 42.01
N SER A 486 18.95 22.73 42.85
CA SER A 486 19.71 21.64 43.49
C SER A 486 20.14 20.55 42.52
N GLY A 487 19.43 20.38 41.41
CA GLY A 487 19.75 19.47 40.31
C GLY A 487 20.77 20.01 39.30
N GLY A 488 21.38 21.18 39.55
CA GLY A 488 22.35 21.77 38.63
C GLY A 488 21.74 22.36 37.35
N GLY A 489 20.43 22.63 37.36
CA GLY A 489 19.68 23.12 36.21
C GLY A 489 18.62 22.13 35.74
N ASP A 490 18.82 20.83 35.95
CA ASP A 490 17.95 19.76 35.43
C ASP A 490 16.87 19.31 36.42
N ILE A 491 15.82 18.68 35.89
CA ILE A 491 14.79 18.00 36.66
C ILE A 491 14.83 16.51 36.34
N THR A 492 15.29 15.73 37.30
CA THR A 492 15.32 14.26 37.27
C THR A 492 14.08 13.71 37.94
N VAL A 493 13.26 12.98 37.18
CA VAL A 493 12.09 12.25 37.66
C VAL A 493 12.44 10.78 37.80
N LEU A 494 12.45 10.28 39.04
CA LEU A 494 12.63 8.86 39.35
C LEU A 494 11.28 8.25 39.71
N MET A 495 10.91 7.20 38.98
CA MET A 495 9.65 6.46 39.07
C MET A 495 9.94 5.06 39.61
N ILE A 496 9.44 4.76 40.80
CA ILE A 496 9.70 3.50 41.52
C ILE A 496 8.36 2.75 41.70
N PRO A 497 8.12 1.67 40.95
CA PRO A 497 6.92 0.86 41.12
C PRO A 497 6.91 0.14 42.47
N SER A 498 5.72 -0.03 43.05
CA SER A 498 5.55 -0.82 44.26
C SER A 498 5.89 -2.29 44.01
N THR A 499 6.17 -3.04 45.07
CA THR A 499 6.49 -4.49 44.99
C THR A 499 5.37 -5.37 44.42
N GLN A 500 4.16 -4.83 44.25
CA GLN A 500 3.02 -5.57 43.72
C GLN A 500 2.81 -5.34 42.23
N VAL A 501 3.35 -4.28 41.65
CA VAL A 501 3.28 -4.05 40.21
C VAL A 501 4.17 -5.07 39.50
N ALA A 502 3.57 -6.06 38.85
CA ALA A 502 4.31 -7.03 38.06
C ALA A 502 4.82 -6.42 36.75
N PRO A 503 6.11 -6.62 36.38
CA PRO A 503 6.65 -6.11 35.11
C PRO A 503 6.09 -6.80 33.87
N ALA A 504 5.56 -8.02 34.02
CA ALA A 504 4.95 -8.80 32.95
C ALA A 504 3.76 -9.61 33.54
N PRO A 505 2.65 -8.93 33.90
CA PRO A 505 1.48 -9.60 34.42
C PRO A 505 0.88 -10.51 33.34
N PRO A 506 0.23 -11.63 33.71
CA PRO A 506 -0.35 -12.58 32.75
C PRO A 506 -1.33 -11.95 31.74
N SER A 507 -1.99 -10.87 32.14
CA SER A 507 -2.94 -10.09 31.36
C SER A 507 -2.30 -9.16 30.31
N CYS A 508 -1.00 -8.83 30.43
CA CYS A 508 -0.24 -8.08 29.42
C CYS A 508 1.25 -8.50 29.39
N PRO A 509 1.57 -9.66 28.79
CA PRO A 509 2.95 -10.10 28.65
C PRO A 509 3.71 -9.16 27.70
N ASN A 510 4.76 -8.50 28.22
CA ASN A 510 5.71 -7.66 27.48
C ASN A 510 5.18 -6.31 26.93
N SER A 511 4.07 -5.78 27.44
CA SER A 511 3.51 -4.49 26.97
C SER A 511 3.30 -3.44 28.06
N THR A 512 3.92 -3.61 29.23
CA THR A 512 3.82 -2.63 30.32
C THR A 512 4.76 -1.45 30.07
N TYR A 513 4.30 -0.23 30.34
CA TYR A 513 5.11 0.98 30.21
C TYR A 513 4.61 2.10 31.13
N ILE A 514 5.48 3.08 31.35
CA ILE A 514 5.14 4.38 31.95
C ILE A 514 5.86 5.50 31.19
N ARG A 515 5.20 6.63 31.02
CA ARG A 515 5.79 7.89 30.57
C ARG A 515 5.33 9.05 31.45
N VAL A 516 6.11 10.12 31.47
CA VAL A 516 5.82 11.34 32.22
C VAL A 516 5.78 12.55 31.29
N LYS A 517 4.77 13.40 31.47
CA LYS A 517 4.62 14.72 30.86
C LYS A 517 4.79 15.78 31.96
N LEU A 518 5.60 16.80 31.67
CA LEU A 518 5.84 17.95 32.53
C LEU A 518 5.18 19.17 31.87
N PHE A 519 4.25 19.81 32.57
CA PHE A 519 3.50 20.97 32.08
C PHE A 519 3.44 22.11 33.12
N TYR A 520 3.79 23.34 32.73
CA TYR A 520 3.64 24.55 33.55
C TYR A 520 3.84 25.86 32.79
N ASN A 521 3.31 26.96 33.32
CA ASN A 521 3.63 28.32 32.86
C ASN A 521 5.05 28.70 33.31
N ALA A 522 5.92 29.00 32.36
CA ALA A 522 7.34 29.32 32.47
C ALA A 522 7.62 30.81 32.23
N VAL A 523 8.89 31.21 32.29
CA VAL A 523 9.35 32.48 31.69
C VAL A 523 9.38 32.30 30.17
N SER A 524 8.74 33.21 29.46
CA SER A 524 8.67 33.27 27.99
C SER A 524 10.06 33.39 27.37
N THR A 525 10.23 32.85 26.16
CA THR A 525 11.45 32.98 25.34
C THR A 525 11.56 34.37 24.71
N SER A 526 10.42 35.06 24.61
CA SER A 526 10.29 36.45 24.17
C SER A 526 9.70 37.35 25.26
N ILE A 527 9.94 38.65 25.14
CA ILE A 527 9.38 39.67 26.05
C ILE A 527 8.32 40.45 25.28
N ASP A 528 7.22 40.81 25.95
CA ASP A 528 6.21 41.75 25.47
C ASP A 528 6.10 42.83 26.57
N ASP A 529 7.06 43.75 26.58
CA ASP A 529 7.18 44.76 27.64
C ASP A 529 6.01 45.75 27.61
N ASN A 530 5.39 45.94 26.44
CA ASN A 530 4.30 46.89 26.23
C ASN A 530 2.89 46.27 26.34
N GLY A 531 2.78 44.94 26.41
CA GLY A 531 1.56 44.17 26.61
C GLY A 531 0.61 44.14 25.41
N ASN A 532 1.10 44.33 24.19
CA ASN A 532 0.27 44.38 22.98
C ASN A 532 0.09 43.01 22.31
N GLY A 533 0.71 41.95 22.84
CA GLY A 533 0.62 40.59 22.32
C GLY A 533 1.53 40.30 21.12
N ILE A 534 2.55 41.13 20.88
CA ILE A 534 3.60 40.96 19.87
C ILE A 534 4.94 40.92 20.62
N PRO A 535 5.85 39.95 20.36
CA PRO A 535 7.19 39.99 20.92
C PRO A 535 7.92 41.28 20.59
N ASP A 536 8.65 41.87 21.55
CA ASP A 536 9.42 43.10 21.34
C ASP A 536 10.41 42.95 20.16
N GLU A 537 10.96 41.75 19.92
CA GLU A 537 11.81 41.47 18.75
C GLU A 537 11.06 41.47 17.38
N CYS A 538 9.74 41.39 17.38
CA CYS A 538 8.87 41.47 16.20
C CYS A 538 8.39 42.90 15.89
N GLU A 539 8.56 43.84 16.80
CA GLU A 539 7.99 45.19 16.69
C GLU A 539 8.78 46.12 15.76
N GLY A 540 9.71 45.57 14.97
CA GLY A 540 10.76 46.34 14.32
C GLY A 540 11.89 46.66 15.31
N PRO A 541 12.96 47.35 14.88
CA PRO A 541 14.09 47.59 15.75
C PRO A 541 13.63 48.30 17.03
N ALA A 542 14.01 47.73 18.18
CA ALA A 542 13.68 48.21 19.51
C ALA A 542 13.77 49.74 19.55
N GLY A 543 12.72 50.39 20.09
CA GLY A 543 12.56 51.84 20.05
C GLY A 543 13.88 52.57 20.16
N CYS A 544 14.32 53.17 19.05
CA CYS A 544 15.53 53.95 19.00
C CYS A 544 15.10 55.40 18.93
N PRO A 545 15.06 56.11 20.07
CA PRO A 545 14.58 57.47 20.07
C PRO A 545 15.40 58.30 19.08
N GLY A 546 14.70 58.97 18.17
CA GLY A 546 15.26 59.77 17.10
C GLY A 546 15.50 59.07 15.76
N ASP A 547 15.50 57.73 15.67
CA ASP A 547 15.64 57.01 14.40
C ASP A 547 14.27 56.84 13.75
N MET A 548 13.89 57.80 12.90
CA MET A 548 12.54 57.89 12.34
C MET A 548 12.41 57.17 11.00
N ASN A 549 13.53 56.73 10.41
CA ASN A 549 13.54 55.91 9.21
C ASN A 549 13.90 54.43 9.49
N CYS A 550 14.29 54.11 10.72
CA CYS A 550 14.64 52.78 11.22
C CYS A 550 15.81 52.13 10.48
N ASP A 551 16.80 52.93 10.08
CA ASP A 551 18.04 52.46 9.45
C ASP A 551 19.17 52.15 10.45
N GLY A 552 18.91 52.35 11.75
CA GLY A 552 19.83 52.10 12.85
C GLY A 552 20.72 53.30 13.20
N SER A 553 20.52 54.46 12.59
CA SER A 553 21.31 55.67 12.85
C SER A 553 20.44 56.91 12.94
N VAL A 554 20.57 57.68 14.02
CA VAL A 554 19.91 58.99 14.13
C VAL A 554 20.73 60.02 13.37
N THR A 555 20.30 60.38 12.17
CA THR A 555 20.99 61.31 11.28
C THR A 555 20.10 62.49 10.86
N PHE A 556 20.58 63.30 9.91
CA PHE A 556 19.76 64.36 9.34
C PHE A 556 18.60 63.82 8.48
N ASP A 557 18.66 62.56 8.05
CA ASP A 557 17.63 61.92 7.23
C ASP A 557 16.36 61.61 8.04
N ASP A 558 16.43 61.62 9.38
CA ASP A 558 15.32 61.40 10.31
C ASP A 558 14.48 62.65 10.59
N ILE A 559 15.02 63.85 10.34
CA ILE A 559 14.39 65.12 10.70
C ILE A 559 13.03 65.29 10.01
N ASP A 560 12.96 64.99 8.72
CA ASP A 560 11.72 65.18 7.94
C ASP A 560 10.60 64.27 8.46
N LEU A 561 10.95 63.06 8.90
CA LEU A 561 10.02 62.08 9.46
C LEU A 561 9.65 62.44 10.90
N PHE A 562 10.59 62.93 11.72
CA PHE A 562 10.30 63.48 13.04
C PHE A 562 9.31 64.65 12.97
N VAL A 563 9.56 65.60 12.07
CA VAL A 563 8.68 66.76 11.87
C VAL A 563 7.31 66.32 11.35
N ALA A 564 7.26 65.30 10.49
CA ALA A 564 5.99 64.72 10.07
C ALA A 564 5.24 64.11 11.25
N ALA A 565 5.92 63.40 12.16
CA ALA A 565 5.33 62.72 13.32
C ALA A 565 4.61 63.65 14.30
N LEU A 566 5.08 64.90 14.45
CA LEU A 566 4.39 65.97 15.22
C LEU A 566 2.96 66.25 14.70
N GLY A 567 2.67 65.91 13.44
CA GLY A 567 1.36 66.03 12.82
C GLY A 567 0.40 64.87 13.11
N TYR A 568 0.83 63.83 13.82
CA TYR A 568 0.06 62.62 14.12
C TYR A 568 -0.05 62.36 15.64
N PRO A 569 -0.86 63.15 16.38
CA PRO A 569 -0.99 62.98 17.84
C PRO A 569 -1.41 61.54 18.22
N GLY A 570 -0.66 60.94 19.15
CA GLY A 570 -0.86 59.54 19.58
C GLY A 570 -0.66 58.51 18.47
N GLY A 571 0.10 58.83 17.41
CA GLY A 571 0.42 57.93 16.30
C GLY A 571 -0.74 57.60 15.35
N SER A 572 -1.92 58.19 15.55
CA SER A 572 -3.11 57.83 14.78
C SER A 572 -2.99 58.23 13.31
N GLY A 573 -2.94 57.23 12.42
CA GLY A 573 -2.82 57.43 10.96
C GLY A 573 -1.39 57.63 10.44
N TRP A 574 -0.36 57.34 11.26
CA TRP A 574 1.04 57.40 10.85
C TRP A 574 1.32 56.52 9.60
N PRO A 575 1.85 57.09 8.50
CA PRO A 575 1.92 56.39 7.21
C PRO A 575 3.16 55.51 7.02
N HIS A 576 4.10 55.51 7.97
CA HIS A 576 5.35 54.74 7.89
C HIS A 576 5.22 53.46 8.72
N THR A 577 4.78 52.38 8.08
CA THR A 577 4.53 51.08 8.74
C THR A 577 5.78 50.36 9.22
N ASN A 578 6.95 50.74 8.68
CA ASN A 578 8.22 50.07 8.96
C ASN A 578 9.05 50.80 10.02
N CYS A 579 8.55 51.92 10.54
CA CYS A 579 9.20 52.64 11.63
C CYS A 579 8.17 53.28 12.57
N PRO A 580 8.17 52.91 13.86
CA PRO A 580 7.10 53.27 14.77
C PRO A 580 7.12 54.78 15.05
N TRP A 581 5.93 55.38 15.15
CA TRP A 581 5.76 56.79 15.51
C TRP A 581 6.41 57.12 16.86
N SER A 582 6.42 56.16 17.78
CA SER A 582 7.02 56.29 19.11
C SER A 582 8.55 56.48 19.10
N ASN A 583 9.25 56.25 18.00
CA ASN A 583 10.66 56.66 17.90
C ASN A 583 10.83 58.19 17.98
N GLY A 584 9.74 58.95 17.75
CA GLY A 584 9.72 60.39 17.96
C GLY A 584 9.64 60.81 19.43
N ASP A 585 9.32 59.92 20.36
CA ASP A 585 9.29 60.22 21.80
C ASP A 585 10.73 60.17 22.32
N CYS A 586 11.40 61.31 22.24
CA CYS A 586 12.81 61.42 22.59
C CYS A 586 13.01 61.79 24.06
N ASN A 587 11.95 62.18 24.76
CA ASN A 587 11.98 62.61 26.16
C ASN A 587 11.48 61.51 27.13
N GLY A 588 10.80 60.48 26.62
CA GLY A 588 10.32 59.30 27.33
C GLY A 588 9.00 59.49 28.07
N ASP A 589 8.16 60.44 27.66
CA ASP A 589 6.86 60.74 28.29
C ASP A 589 5.66 60.03 27.62
N ASN A 590 5.91 59.23 26.58
CA ASN A 590 4.97 58.47 25.76
C ASN A 590 4.09 59.33 24.83
N ASP A 591 4.55 60.51 24.45
CA ASP A 591 3.93 61.33 23.41
C ASP A 591 5.00 61.92 22.46
N VAL A 592 4.62 62.34 21.26
CA VAL A 592 5.53 63.02 20.31
C VAL A 592 5.02 64.44 20.10
N THR A 593 5.66 65.37 20.78
CA THR A 593 5.27 66.78 20.83
C THR A 593 6.47 67.70 20.61
N PHE A 594 6.25 69.01 20.74
CA PHE A 594 7.33 69.98 20.65
C PHE A 594 8.39 69.81 21.76
N ASP A 595 8.04 69.15 22.87
CA ASP A 595 8.95 68.89 23.98
C ASP A 595 10.01 67.83 23.63
N ASP A 596 9.84 67.10 22.52
CA ASP A 596 10.78 66.09 22.01
C ASP A 596 11.86 66.66 21.08
N ILE A 597 11.73 67.91 20.63
CA ILE A 597 12.69 68.52 19.69
C ILE A 597 14.09 68.62 20.28
N ASP A 598 14.22 69.14 21.51
CA ASP A 598 15.53 69.33 22.13
C ASP A 598 16.21 67.97 22.43
N PRO A 599 15.49 66.95 22.96
CA PRO A 599 16.02 65.59 23.09
C PRO A 599 16.35 64.91 21.75
N PHE A 600 15.51 65.06 20.71
CA PHE A 600 15.80 64.55 19.36
C PHE A 600 17.11 65.11 18.80
N VAL A 601 17.31 66.43 18.90
CA VAL A 601 18.54 67.10 18.43
C VAL A 601 19.77 66.59 19.18
N ALA A 602 19.63 66.24 20.46
CA ALA A 602 20.72 65.66 21.24
C ALA A 602 21.13 64.25 20.79
N LEU A 603 20.24 63.54 20.08
CA LEU A 603 20.45 62.19 19.58
C LEU A 603 21.07 62.16 18.17
N ILE A 604 21.07 63.27 17.42
CA ILE A 604 21.71 63.34 16.09
C ILE A 604 23.19 62.96 16.16
N GLY A 605 23.57 61.96 15.35
CA GLY A 605 24.90 61.37 15.32
C GLY A 605 25.06 60.14 16.21
N SER A 606 23.99 59.68 16.87
CA SER A 606 23.97 58.40 17.58
C SER A 606 23.63 57.23 16.64
N THR A 607 23.99 56.03 17.06
CA THR A 607 23.68 54.77 16.37
C THR A 607 22.97 53.86 17.35
N CYS A 608 21.91 53.20 16.90
CA CYS A 608 21.15 52.24 17.69
C CYS A 608 21.96 50.93 17.83
N PRO A 609 21.90 50.22 18.96
CA PRO A 609 22.61 48.95 19.19
C PRO A 609 22.20 47.81 18.26
#